data_AF-A0A7J7Z0C6-F1
#
_entry.id   AF-A0A7J7Z0C6-F1
#
_cell.length_a   1.000
_cell.length_b   1.000
_cell.length_c   1.000
_cell.angle_alpha   90.00
_cell.angle_beta   90.00
_cell.angle_gamma   90.00
#
_symmetry.space_group_name_H-M   'P 1'
#
loop_
_entity.id
_entity.type
_entity.pdbx_description
1 polymer ?
#
loop_
_entity_poly.entity_id
_entity_poly.type
_entity_poly.pdbx_seq_one_letter_code
_entity_poly.pdbx_strand_id
1 'polypeptide(L)'
;MQQQQGNQDFTPVPWPSMYPNTFDFNFQNLNSYGRKSTFLCFEVERWKDGSFLDYQNGVFRNQLYPGHAELCFLDWFHEKVLFPDEIQCPDAQYHVTWYISWSPCFECAEQVARFLNENENVYLSISAARLYLCEDEDEQGLRDLVAAGAKVAMMAPKDFKYCWDNFVDNGGWQFTYWKNMRRNFSSLQQKLDEILWD
;
A
#
# COMPACT_ATOMS: atom_id res chain seq x y z
N MET A 1 3.85 0.33 -44.89
CA MET A 1 3.82 -0.92 -44.09
C MET A 1 3.64 -0.52 -42.65
N GLN A 2 2.46 -0.80 -42.08
CA GLN A 2 2.19 -0.63 -40.66
C GLN A 2 2.99 -1.70 -39.90
N GLN A 3 3.85 -1.30 -38.97
CA GLN A 3 4.31 -2.21 -37.92
C GLN A 3 3.45 -1.90 -36.71
N GLN A 4 2.52 -2.81 -36.42
CA GLN A 4 1.84 -2.90 -35.14
C GLN A 4 2.93 -3.24 -34.10
N GLN A 5 3.26 -2.28 -33.24
CA GLN A 5 3.92 -2.59 -31.98
C GLN A 5 2.84 -3.16 -31.06
N GLY A 6 2.90 -4.46 -30.78
CA GLY A 6 2.06 -5.06 -29.78
C GLY A 6 2.37 -4.47 -28.41
N ASN A 7 1.35 -3.92 -27.74
CA ASN A 7 1.37 -3.74 -26.30
C ASN A 7 1.57 -5.12 -25.67
N GLN A 8 2.75 -5.39 -25.15
CA GLN A 8 2.89 -6.41 -24.11
C GLN A 8 2.48 -5.72 -22.81
N ASP A 9 1.27 -6.00 -22.33
CA ASP A 9 0.79 -5.58 -21.02
C ASP A 9 1.76 -6.16 -19.97
N PHE A 10 2.61 -5.31 -19.41
CA PHE A 10 3.62 -5.72 -18.44
C PHE A 10 3.04 -5.51 -17.04
N THR A 11 2.37 -6.53 -16.50
CA THR A 11 1.90 -6.50 -15.11
C THR A 11 3.08 -6.22 -14.17
N PRO A 12 3.00 -5.23 -13.27
CA PRO A 12 4.03 -5.00 -12.28
C PRO A 12 4.27 -6.24 -11.42
N VAL A 13 5.54 -6.58 -11.19
CA VAL A 13 5.92 -7.72 -10.33
C VAL A 13 6.43 -7.19 -8.99
N PRO A 14 5.92 -7.68 -7.86
CA PRO A 14 6.36 -7.24 -6.55
C PRO A 14 7.80 -7.69 -6.27
N TRP A 15 8.54 -6.86 -5.54
CA TRP A 15 9.85 -7.24 -5.01
C TRP A 15 9.65 -8.07 -3.74
N PRO A 16 10.49 -9.09 -3.49
CA PRO A 16 10.39 -9.88 -2.26
C PRO A 16 10.75 -9.06 -1.02
N SER A 17 11.70 -8.14 -1.14
CA SER A 17 12.13 -7.25 -0.06
C SER A 17 12.78 -5.99 -0.61
N MET A 18 13.00 -4.99 0.25
CA MET A 18 13.79 -3.79 -0.03
C MET A 18 15.07 -3.74 0.78
N TYR A 19 16.03 -2.92 0.33
CA TYR A 19 17.28 -2.73 1.07
C TYR A 19 17.06 -1.89 2.36
N PRO A 20 17.83 -2.14 3.43
CA PRO A 20 17.74 -1.39 4.69
C PRO A 20 17.77 0.14 4.52
N ASN A 21 18.73 0.65 3.74
CA ASN A 21 18.86 2.08 3.48
C ASN A 21 17.65 2.66 2.72
N THR A 22 17.01 1.84 1.87
CA THR A 22 15.78 2.22 1.16
C THR A 22 14.63 2.34 2.14
N PHE A 23 14.49 1.39 3.07
CA PHE A 23 13.47 1.45 4.11
C PHE A 23 13.67 2.67 5.02
N ASP A 24 14.87 2.84 5.59
CA ASP A 24 15.18 3.94 6.50
C ASP A 24 14.94 5.30 5.85
N PHE A 25 15.31 5.48 4.58
CA PHE A 25 15.05 6.73 3.89
C PHE A 25 13.56 6.94 3.61
N ASN A 26 12.87 5.95 3.05
CA ASN A 26 11.50 6.14 2.55
C ASN A 26 10.41 5.98 3.60
N PHE A 27 10.60 5.22 4.68
CA PHE A 27 9.57 5.02 5.71
C PHE A 27 9.73 5.94 6.92
N GLN A 28 10.85 6.66 7.05
CA GLN A 28 11.00 7.58 8.16
C GLN A 28 9.89 8.64 8.18
N ASN A 29 9.13 8.68 9.27
CA ASN A 29 7.98 9.57 9.46
C ASN A 29 8.37 11.03 9.82
N LEU A 30 9.45 11.53 9.21
CA LEU A 30 10.01 12.86 9.41
C LEU A 30 10.27 13.52 8.05
N ASN A 31 10.07 14.84 7.98
CA ASN A 31 10.48 15.80 6.92
C ASN A 31 10.47 15.24 5.48
N SER A 32 9.57 15.69 4.60
CA SER A 32 9.38 15.18 3.24
C SER A 32 10.55 15.39 2.25
N TYR A 33 11.53 16.23 2.59
CA TYR A 33 12.52 16.75 1.64
C TYR A 33 13.29 15.64 0.89
N GLY A 34 13.30 15.73 -0.44
CA GLY A 34 14.06 14.85 -1.33
C GLY A 34 13.45 13.47 -1.60
N ARG A 35 12.31 13.13 -0.99
CA ARG A 35 11.64 11.84 -1.23
C ARG A 35 10.72 11.92 -2.44
N LYS A 36 11.14 11.31 -3.55
CA LYS A 36 10.39 11.27 -4.82
C LYS A 36 9.78 9.91 -5.13
N SER A 37 9.95 8.93 -4.23
CA SER A 37 9.45 7.58 -4.42
C SER A 37 8.48 7.20 -3.33
N THR A 38 7.47 6.43 -3.73
CA THR A 38 6.51 5.78 -2.84
C THR A 38 6.80 4.28 -2.86
N PHE A 39 6.94 3.71 -1.67
CA PHE A 39 7.08 2.28 -1.45
C PHE A 39 5.83 1.78 -0.71
N LEU A 40 5.31 0.64 -1.14
CA LEU A 40 4.13 -0.02 -0.62
C LEU A 40 4.50 -1.47 -0.31
N CYS A 41 4.62 -1.81 0.97
CA CYS A 41 4.69 -3.20 1.39
C CYS A 41 3.27 -3.73 1.54
N PHE A 42 2.99 -4.94 1.05
CA PHE A 42 1.66 -5.51 1.16
C PHE A 42 1.68 -6.93 1.72
N GLU A 43 0.54 -7.31 2.28
CA GLU A 43 0.17 -8.67 2.61
C GLU A 43 -1.23 -8.94 2.06
N VAL A 44 -1.43 -10.12 1.50
CA VAL A 44 -2.71 -10.62 1.01
C VAL A 44 -2.94 -11.97 1.68
N GLU A 45 -3.98 -12.05 2.50
CA GLU A 45 -4.48 -13.32 3.01
C GLU A 45 -5.75 -13.72 2.27
N ARG A 46 -5.79 -14.95 1.77
CA ARG A 46 -6.96 -15.51 1.10
C ARG A 46 -7.67 -16.48 2.03
N TRP A 47 -8.98 -16.29 2.18
CA TRP A 47 -9.83 -17.10 3.06
C TRP A 47 -11.04 -17.62 2.29
N LYS A 48 -11.54 -18.80 2.69
CA LYS A 48 -12.81 -19.36 2.19
C LYS A 48 -13.50 -20.12 3.31
N ASP A 49 -14.77 -19.83 3.54
CA ASP A 49 -15.60 -20.50 4.56
C ASP A 49 -14.93 -20.53 5.95
N GLY A 50 -14.24 -19.45 6.32
CA GLY A 50 -13.49 -19.33 7.57
C GLY A 50 -12.16 -20.09 7.62
N SER A 51 -11.76 -20.74 6.52
CA SER A 51 -10.48 -21.44 6.39
C SER A 51 -9.46 -20.59 5.63
N PHE A 52 -8.28 -20.46 6.20
CA PHE A 52 -7.14 -19.82 5.53
C PHE A 52 -6.65 -20.69 4.36
N LEU A 53 -6.43 -20.08 3.20
CA LEU A 53 -6.04 -20.77 1.96
C LEU A 53 -4.62 -20.44 1.52
N ASP A 54 -4.30 -19.15 1.44
CA ASP A 54 -3.05 -18.68 0.85
C ASP A 54 -2.62 -17.35 1.47
N TYR A 55 -1.31 -17.08 1.42
CA TYR A 55 -0.71 -15.82 1.84
C TYR A 55 0.38 -15.39 0.87
N GLN A 56 0.30 -14.14 0.44
CA GLN A 56 1.28 -13.52 -0.43
C GLN A 56 1.69 -12.17 0.14
N ASN A 57 2.97 -11.83 0.00
CA ASN A 57 3.49 -10.55 0.44
C ASN A 57 4.54 -10.04 -0.54
N GLY A 58 4.88 -8.76 -0.40
CA GLY A 58 5.94 -8.16 -1.20
C GLY A 58 5.96 -6.65 -1.12
N VAL A 59 6.72 -6.05 -2.03
CA VAL A 59 6.98 -4.62 -2.07
C VAL A 59 6.78 -4.09 -3.48
N PHE A 60 5.94 -3.08 -3.62
CA PHE A 60 5.88 -2.23 -4.80
C PHE A 60 6.61 -0.91 -4.56
N ARG A 61 7.16 -0.37 -5.64
CA ARG A 61 7.68 0.98 -5.74
C ARG A 61 7.01 1.64 -6.93
N ASN A 62 6.72 2.93 -6.84
CA ASN A 62 6.26 3.69 -8.00
C ASN A 62 7.21 3.53 -9.20
N GLN A 63 6.63 3.33 -10.38
CA GLN A 63 7.30 3.11 -11.66
C GLN A 63 7.00 4.28 -12.63
N LEU A 64 7.66 4.30 -13.78
CA LEU A 64 7.33 5.27 -14.84
C LEU A 64 5.95 4.98 -15.46
N TYR A 65 5.53 3.71 -15.47
CA TYR A 65 4.23 3.20 -15.88
C TYR A 65 4.01 1.86 -15.17
N PRO A 66 2.85 1.56 -14.56
CA PRO A 66 1.57 2.29 -14.58
C PRO A 66 1.56 3.57 -13.72
N GLY A 67 2.63 3.85 -12.97
CA GLY A 67 2.79 5.09 -12.21
C GLY A 67 2.98 4.84 -10.72
N HIS A 68 2.01 5.26 -9.89
CA HIS A 68 2.09 5.21 -8.43
C HIS A 68 2.08 3.76 -7.90
N ALA A 69 2.58 3.55 -6.68
CA ALA A 69 2.80 2.21 -6.12
C ALA A 69 1.47 1.47 -5.87
N GLU A 70 0.42 2.22 -5.56
CA GLU A 70 -0.96 1.80 -5.35
C GLU A 70 -1.52 1.16 -6.62
N LEU A 71 -1.36 1.84 -7.75
CA LEU A 71 -1.82 1.34 -9.05
C LEU A 71 -1.01 0.12 -9.49
N CYS A 72 0.31 0.11 -9.21
CA CYS A 72 1.12 -1.07 -9.47
C CYS A 72 0.62 -2.30 -8.69
N PHE A 73 0.19 -2.10 -7.44
CA PHE A 73 -0.42 -3.16 -6.66
C PHE A 73 -1.77 -3.59 -7.24
N LEU A 74 -2.66 -2.64 -7.59
CA LEU A 74 -3.98 -2.97 -8.12
C LEU A 74 -3.90 -3.79 -9.41
N ASP A 75 -3.04 -3.40 -10.35
CA ASP A 75 -2.84 -4.14 -11.61
C ASP A 75 -2.39 -5.58 -11.33
N TRP A 76 -1.38 -5.73 -10.47
CA TRP A 76 -0.90 -7.05 -10.07
C TRP A 76 -1.97 -7.87 -9.35
N PHE A 77 -2.67 -7.27 -8.39
CA PHE A 77 -3.65 -7.96 -7.56
C PHE A 77 -4.84 -8.42 -8.38
N HIS A 78 -5.35 -7.56 -9.27
CA HIS A 78 -6.43 -7.89 -10.19
C HIS A 78 -6.04 -9.06 -11.12
N GLU A 79 -4.91 -8.94 -11.83
CA GLU A 79 -4.53 -9.92 -12.84
C GLU A 79 -3.99 -11.24 -12.27
N LYS A 80 -3.25 -11.19 -11.16
CA LYS A 80 -2.54 -12.37 -10.63
C LYS A 80 -3.23 -13.03 -9.46
N VAL A 81 -4.06 -12.31 -8.70
CA VAL A 81 -4.69 -12.84 -7.48
C VAL A 81 -6.20 -13.04 -7.66
N LEU A 82 -6.92 -12.05 -8.18
CA LEU A 82 -8.37 -12.14 -8.36
C LEU A 82 -8.76 -12.98 -9.58
N PHE A 83 -8.06 -12.79 -10.70
CA PHE A 83 -8.35 -13.46 -11.96
C PHE A 83 -7.17 -14.32 -12.48
N PRO A 84 -6.69 -15.30 -11.70
CA PRO A 84 -5.62 -16.17 -12.15
C PRO A 84 -6.09 -17.07 -13.31
N ASP A 85 -5.19 -17.39 -14.23
CA ASP A 85 -5.46 -18.19 -15.43
C ASP A 85 -5.95 -19.63 -15.13
N GLU A 86 -5.69 -20.15 -13.92
CA GLU A 86 -5.87 -21.56 -13.59
C GLU A 86 -7.18 -21.86 -12.83
N ILE A 87 -7.44 -21.19 -11.70
CA ILE A 87 -8.58 -21.49 -10.82
C ILE A 87 -9.09 -20.22 -10.11
N GLN A 88 -10.29 -19.76 -10.50
CA GLN A 88 -11.04 -18.76 -9.73
C GLN A 88 -11.75 -19.41 -8.53
N CYS A 89 -11.71 -18.73 -7.39
CA CYS A 89 -12.58 -19.04 -6.25
C CYS A 89 -13.47 -17.82 -6.01
N PRO A 90 -14.68 -17.77 -6.59
CA PRO A 90 -15.54 -16.58 -6.53
C PRO A 90 -16.00 -16.25 -5.10
N ASP A 91 -16.06 -17.24 -4.21
CA ASP A 91 -16.47 -17.05 -2.81
C ASP A 91 -15.30 -16.79 -1.86
N ALA A 92 -14.09 -16.57 -2.38
CA ALA A 92 -12.93 -16.29 -1.54
C ALA A 92 -12.95 -14.83 -1.05
N GLN A 93 -12.60 -14.63 0.21
CA GLN A 93 -12.39 -13.33 0.83
C GLN A 93 -10.89 -13.02 0.84
N TYR A 94 -10.54 -11.76 0.57
CA TYR A 94 -9.17 -11.29 0.54
C TYR A 94 -8.96 -10.20 1.60
N HIS A 95 -8.12 -10.46 2.58
CA HIS A 95 -7.69 -9.46 3.55
C HIS A 95 -6.36 -8.89 3.12
N VAL A 96 -6.38 -7.63 2.69
CA VAL A 96 -5.22 -6.92 2.16
C VAL A 96 -4.75 -5.91 3.18
N THR A 97 -3.46 -5.94 3.50
CA THR A 97 -2.81 -4.95 4.37
C THR A 97 -1.73 -4.22 3.59
N TRP A 98 -1.75 -2.90 3.61
CA TRP A 98 -0.72 -2.04 3.03
C TRP A 98 0.03 -1.28 4.12
N TYR A 99 1.35 -1.30 4.05
CA TYR A 99 2.24 -0.37 4.73
C TYR A 99 2.90 0.51 3.69
N ILE A 100 2.47 1.77 3.60
CA ILE A 100 2.84 2.66 2.50
C ILE A 100 3.62 3.87 3.02
N SER A 101 4.67 4.25 2.30
CA SER A 101 5.56 5.35 2.73
C SER A 101 4.88 6.73 2.69
N TRP A 102 3.90 6.90 1.80
CA TRP A 102 3.08 8.09 1.63
C TRP A 102 1.64 7.64 1.53
N SER A 103 0.69 8.34 2.15
CA SER A 103 -0.72 8.07 1.91
C SER A 103 -1.03 8.25 0.41
N PRO A 104 -2.05 7.55 -0.11
CA PRO A 104 -2.44 7.73 -1.50
C PRO A 104 -2.80 9.18 -1.81
N CYS A 105 -2.41 9.66 -3.00
CA CYS A 105 -2.93 10.93 -3.53
C CYS A 105 -4.38 10.76 -3.97
N PHE A 106 -5.08 11.87 -4.23
CA PHE A 106 -6.49 11.88 -4.63
C PHE A 106 -6.82 10.87 -5.74
N GLU A 107 -6.10 10.91 -6.87
CA GLU A 107 -6.38 10.02 -8.02
C GLU A 107 -6.13 8.53 -7.71
N CYS A 108 -5.14 8.22 -6.87
CA CYS A 108 -4.93 6.84 -6.43
C CYS A 108 -6.01 6.39 -5.44
N ALA A 109 -6.40 7.28 -4.53
CA ALA A 109 -7.47 7.01 -3.58
C ALA A 109 -8.80 6.74 -4.29
N GLU A 110 -9.15 7.53 -5.30
CA GLU A 110 -10.34 7.34 -6.13
C GLU A 110 -10.33 5.98 -6.82
N GLN A 111 -9.23 5.61 -7.46
CA GLN A 111 -9.10 4.32 -8.15
C GLN A 111 -9.17 3.12 -7.19
N VAL A 112 -8.54 3.22 -6.02
CA VAL A 112 -8.62 2.18 -4.98
C VAL A 112 -10.05 2.09 -4.42
N ALA A 113 -10.70 3.21 -4.13
CA ALA A 113 -12.08 3.23 -3.65
C ALA A 113 -13.04 2.60 -4.66
N ARG A 114 -12.89 2.94 -5.95
CA ARG A 114 -13.64 2.32 -7.04
C ARG A 114 -13.40 0.80 -7.09
N PHE A 115 -12.15 0.37 -7.01
CA PHE A 115 -11.79 -1.04 -7.00
C PHE A 115 -12.46 -1.80 -5.84
N LEU A 116 -12.48 -1.23 -4.63
CA LEU A 116 -13.13 -1.85 -3.47
C LEU A 116 -14.66 -1.97 -3.66
N ASN A 117 -15.29 -0.94 -4.23
CA ASN A 117 -16.73 -0.98 -4.52
C ASN A 117 -17.09 -2.01 -5.60
N GLU A 118 -16.19 -2.28 -6.54
CA GLU A 118 -16.37 -3.31 -7.57
C GLU A 118 -16.06 -4.73 -7.05
N ASN A 119 -15.35 -4.86 -5.92
CA ASN A 119 -14.87 -6.13 -5.37
C ASN A 119 -15.21 -6.26 -3.86
N GLU A 120 -16.49 -6.52 -3.55
CA GLU A 120 -17.01 -6.59 -2.17
C GLU A 120 -16.35 -7.65 -1.27
N ASN A 121 -15.63 -8.61 -1.86
CA ASN A 121 -14.89 -9.66 -1.16
C ASN A 121 -13.45 -9.25 -0.77
N VAL A 122 -13.04 -8.02 -1.04
CA VAL A 122 -11.72 -7.49 -0.69
C VAL A 122 -11.82 -6.50 0.47
N TYR A 123 -11.08 -6.77 1.53
CA TYR A 123 -11.01 -5.92 2.73
C TYR A 123 -9.62 -5.30 2.84
N LEU A 124 -9.54 -3.98 2.69
CA LEU A 124 -8.27 -3.26 2.68
C LEU A 124 -8.00 -2.53 4.00
N SER A 125 -6.79 -2.70 4.54
CA SER A 125 -6.25 -1.90 5.64
C SER A 125 -4.98 -1.19 5.19
N ILE A 126 -4.94 0.14 5.29
CA ILE A 126 -3.83 0.99 4.89
C ILE A 126 -3.22 1.64 6.13
N SER A 127 -1.93 1.42 6.33
CA SER A 127 -1.12 2.13 7.32
C SER A 127 -0.07 2.98 6.61
N ALA A 128 -0.22 4.30 6.65
CA ALA A 128 0.69 5.23 5.98
C ALA A 128 1.78 5.74 6.93
N ALA A 129 3.04 5.82 6.46
CA ALA A 129 4.14 6.39 7.24
C ALA A 129 4.05 7.93 7.33
N ARG A 130 3.50 8.56 6.29
CA ARG A 130 3.32 10.01 6.16
C ARG A 130 2.06 10.32 5.35
N LEU A 131 1.45 11.47 5.61
CA LEU A 131 0.35 11.99 4.82
C LEU A 131 0.89 12.73 3.58
N TYR A 132 0.39 12.37 2.40
CA TYR A 132 0.54 13.13 1.17
C TYR A 132 -0.65 14.08 1.07
N LEU A 133 -0.40 15.38 1.25
CA LEU A 133 -1.39 16.46 1.24
C LEU A 133 -0.83 17.60 0.39
N CYS A 134 -0.60 17.31 -0.88
CA CYS A 134 -0.05 18.26 -1.84
C CYS A 134 -1.16 19.16 -2.39
N GLU A 135 -2.33 18.58 -2.63
CA GLU A 135 -3.53 19.27 -3.12
C GLU A 135 -4.66 19.17 -2.08
N ASP A 136 -5.62 20.09 -2.12
CA ASP A 136 -6.74 20.11 -1.16
C ASP A 136 -7.63 18.85 -1.32
N GLU A 137 -7.70 18.29 -2.52
CA GLU A 137 -8.45 17.07 -2.85
C GLU A 137 -7.85 15.80 -2.22
N ASP A 138 -6.58 15.81 -1.79
CA ASP A 138 -5.95 14.63 -1.17
C ASP A 138 -6.68 14.24 0.13
N GLU A 139 -7.19 15.22 0.88
CA GLU A 139 -8.01 14.96 2.08
C GLU A 139 -9.33 14.25 1.73
N GLN A 140 -9.97 14.67 0.64
CA GLN A 140 -11.19 14.04 0.14
C GLN A 140 -10.93 12.59 -0.29
N GLY A 141 -9.80 12.32 -0.96
CA GLY A 141 -9.41 10.97 -1.33
C GLY A 141 -9.30 10.03 -0.13
N LEU A 142 -8.71 10.49 0.99
CA LEU A 142 -8.64 9.70 2.22
C LEU A 142 -10.03 9.40 2.81
N ARG A 143 -10.96 10.35 2.75
CA ARG A 143 -12.36 10.14 3.16
C ARG A 143 -13.08 9.15 2.25
N ASP A 144 -12.85 9.22 0.94
CA ASP A 144 -13.45 8.31 -0.05
C ASP A 144 -13.00 6.86 0.15
N LEU A 145 -11.73 6.64 0.51
CA LEU A 145 -11.21 5.32 0.89
C LEU A 145 -11.97 4.74 2.09
N VAL A 146 -12.18 5.55 3.13
CA VAL A 146 -12.94 5.13 4.32
C VAL A 146 -14.40 4.87 3.96
N ALA A 147 -15.01 5.71 3.12
CA ALA A 147 -16.37 5.52 2.64
C ALA A 147 -16.54 4.23 1.82
N ALA A 148 -15.51 3.82 1.07
CA ALA A 148 -15.45 2.54 0.36
C ALA A 148 -15.12 1.34 1.28
N GLY A 149 -15.00 1.55 2.59
CA GLY A 149 -14.81 0.50 3.60
C GLY A 149 -13.35 0.17 3.92
N ALA A 150 -12.37 0.90 3.36
CA ALA A 150 -10.97 0.74 3.75
C ALA A 150 -10.71 1.26 5.16
N LYS A 151 -9.86 0.57 5.91
CA LYS A 151 -9.33 1.09 7.18
C LYS A 151 -8.09 1.92 6.89
N VAL A 152 -8.10 3.20 7.24
CA VAL A 152 -6.94 4.10 7.03
C VAL A 152 -6.38 4.53 8.38
N ALA A 153 -5.08 4.36 8.58
CA ALA A 153 -4.37 4.73 9.81
C ALA A 153 -2.94 5.20 9.52
N MET A 154 -2.30 5.83 10.51
CA MET A 154 -0.87 6.09 10.46
C MET A 154 -0.08 4.91 11.03
N MET A 155 1.11 4.67 10.48
CA MET A 155 2.02 3.63 10.99
C MET A 155 2.50 3.98 12.41
N ALA A 156 2.14 3.13 13.37
CA ALA A 156 2.66 3.15 14.72
C ALA A 156 4.10 2.59 14.76
N PRO A 157 4.86 2.82 15.86
CA PRO A 157 6.21 2.27 16.01
C PRO A 157 6.31 0.75 15.78
N LYS A 158 5.26 0.00 16.14
CA LYS A 158 5.21 -1.45 15.94
C LYS A 158 5.15 -1.81 14.44
N ASP A 159 4.50 -1.00 13.63
CA ASP A 159 4.31 -1.25 12.20
C ASP A 159 5.63 -1.04 11.44
N PHE A 160 6.43 -0.04 11.83
CA PHE A 160 7.79 0.12 11.29
C PHE A 160 8.70 -1.06 11.62
N LYS A 161 8.64 -1.55 12.86
CA LYS A 161 9.39 -2.76 13.24
C LYS A 161 8.90 -3.98 12.47
N TYR A 162 7.59 -4.16 12.36
CA TYR A 162 6.99 -5.24 11.58
C TYR A 162 7.47 -5.20 10.13
N CYS A 163 7.48 -4.02 9.52
CA CYS A 163 7.93 -3.89 8.15
C CYS A 163 9.41 -4.19 7.98
N TRP A 164 10.24 -3.76 8.94
CA TRP A 164 11.65 -4.09 8.95
C TRP A 164 11.90 -5.60 9.03
N ASP A 165 11.13 -6.31 9.84
CA ASP A 165 11.32 -7.74 10.04
C ASP A 165 10.83 -8.57 8.83
N ASN A 166 9.83 -8.09 8.08
CA ASN A 166 9.15 -8.86 7.03
C ASN A 166 9.43 -8.41 5.58
N PHE A 167 9.75 -7.13 5.35
CA PHE A 167 9.89 -6.57 3.99
C PHE A 167 11.28 -6.00 3.70
N VAL A 168 12.20 -6.06 4.66
CA VAL A 168 13.55 -5.53 4.50
C VAL A 168 14.54 -6.70 4.53
N ASP A 169 15.47 -6.72 3.57
CA ASP A 169 16.64 -7.59 3.65
C ASP A 169 17.60 -7.08 4.73
N ASN A 170 17.20 -7.29 5.98
CA ASN A 170 17.84 -6.73 7.15
C ASN A 170 19.07 -7.53 7.61
N GLY A 171 19.43 -8.64 6.95
CA GLY A 171 20.61 -9.44 7.30
C GLY A 171 20.66 -9.91 8.77
N GLY A 172 19.52 -9.99 9.46
CA GLY A 172 19.42 -10.32 10.88
C GLY A 172 19.61 -9.14 11.84
N TRP A 173 19.82 -7.92 11.33
CA TRP A 173 19.93 -6.71 12.15
C TRP A 173 18.57 -6.29 12.70
N GLN A 174 18.56 -5.80 13.94
CA GLN A 174 17.34 -5.29 14.58
C GLN A 174 16.98 -3.90 14.08
N PHE A 175 15.68 -3.62 13.98
CA PHE A 175 15.20 -2.28 13.67
C PHE A 175 15.63 -1.25 14.72
N THR A 176 16.18 -0.12 14.26
CA THR A 176 16.54 1.00 15.13
C THR A 176 15.47 2.09 15.04
N TYR A 177 14.79 2.34 16.15
CA TYR A 177 13.76 3.39 16.21
C TYR A 177 14.36 4.79 15.99
N TRP A 178 13.81 5.53 15.03
CA TRP A 178 14.22 6.91 14.79
C TRP A 178 13.81 7.84 15.94
N LYS A 179 14.58 8.92 16.12
CA LYS A 179 14.28 9.97 17.11
C LYS A 179 12.90 10.58 16.83
N ASN A 180 12.13 10.83 17.90
CA ASN A 180 10.78 11.41 17.87
C ASN A 180 9.69 10.58 17.17
N MET A 181 9.94 9.34 16.74
CA MET A 181 8.96 8.53 16.00
C MET A 181 7.57 8.47 16.65
N ARG A 182 7.50 8.30 17.98
CA ARG A 182 6.22 8.29 18.73
C ARG A 182 5.48 9.62 18.68
N ARG A 183 6.21 10.74 18.79
CA ARG A 183 5.63 12.09 18.70
C ARG A 183 5.14 12.36 17.29
N ASN A 184 5.93 12.01 16.28
CA ASN A 184 5.55 12.13 14.87
C ASN A 184 4.29 11.31 14.56
N PHE A 185 4.25 10.04 14.99
CA PHE A 185 3.07 9.19 14.87
C PHE A 185 1.84 9.85 15.52
N SER A 186 1.95 10.33 16.76
CA SER A 186 0.82 10.95 17.46
C SER A 186 0.29 12.18 16.71
N SER A 187 1.19 13.04 16.22
CA SER A 187 0.82 14.23 15.47
C SER A 187 0.20 13.91 14.10
N LEU A 188 0.74 12.91 13.39
CA LEU A 188 0.20 12.49 12.10
C LEU A 188 -1.15 11.79 12.26
N GLN A 189 -1.31 10.96 13.29
CA GLN A 189 -2.58 10.29 13.58
C GLN A 189 -3.65 11.31 13.96
N GLN A 190 -3.32 12.30 14.82
CA GLN A 190 -4.25 13.38 15.13
C GLN A 190 -4.69 14.12 13.85
N LYS A 191 -3.74 14.48 12.98
CA LYS A 191 -4.07 15.15 11.72
C LYS A 191 -4.94 14.28 10.80
N LEU A 192 -4.68 12.98 10.75
CA LEU A 192 -5.53 12.05 10.00
C LEU A 192 -6.94 11.98 10.60
N ASP A 193 -7.06 11.94 11.93
CA ASP A 193 -8.37 11.91 12.60
C ASP A 193 -9.17 13.20 12.33
N GLU A 194 -8.51 14.36 12.32
CA GLU A 194 -9.10 15.64 11.89
C GLU A 194 -9.62 15.54 10.44
N ILE A 195 -8.79 15.02 9.51
CA ILE A 195 -9.18 14.82 8.11
C ILE A 195 -10.32 13.80 7.94
N LEU A 196 -10.49 12.82 8.81
CA LEU A 196 -11.52 11.79 8.61
C LEU A 196 -12.84 12.16 9.27
N TRP A 197 -12.82 12.98 10.32
CA TRP A 197 -13.97 13.17 11.20
C TRP A 197 -14.36 14.64 11.46
N ASP A 198 -13.64 15.63 10.91
CA ASP A 198 -14.16 17.01 10.74
C ASP A 198 -15.15 17.09 9.58
#